data_AF-A0A1H7UHI7-F1
#
_entry.id   AF-A0A1H7UHI7-F1
#
_cell.length_a   1.000
_cell.length_b   1.000
_cell.length_c   1.000
_cell.angle_alpha   90.00
_cell.angle_beta   90.00
_cell.angle_gamma   90.00
#
_symmetry.space_group_name_H-M   'P 1'
#
loop_
_entity.id
_entity.type
_entity.pdbx_description
1 polymer ?
#
loop_
_entity_poly.entity_id
_entity_poly.type
_entity_poly.pdbx_seq_one_letter_code
_entity_poly.pdbx_strand_id
1 'polypeptide(L)'
;MPPSLRPWSLVLLPLLLAAPVASAEEEARRQAAQAVRPSKRSRLLKTLVPIPGGERLRKDAALAFQKMHDEASAEGIWLWAVSGHRSRAEQRYLYRLYRKGLGPRAARPGRSNHQRGTAVDVSVGGVSSPVYGWLSANACRFGFRRTVRSEPWHWEYRPRGTPQPKPGQACVDRYVPPPLPPASPEVATPSPS
;
A
#
# COMPACT_ATOMS: atom_id res chain seq x y z
N MET A 1 -65.40 70.35 43.89
CA MET A 1 -65.11 69.19 44.78
C MET A 1 -65.19 67.90 43.95
N PRO A 2 -64.39 66.86 44.27
CA PRO A 2 -63.79 65.86 43.35
C PRO A 2 -64.80 64.71 43.01
N PRO A 3 -64.46 63.56 42.35
CA PRO A 3 -63.14 62.97 42.00
C PRO A 3 -63.05 62.23 40.63
N SER A 4 -61.88 61.67 40.29
CA SER A 4 -61.73 60.23 39.97
C SER A 4 -60.38 59.90 39.32
N LEU A 5 -59.64 59.01 39.97
CA LEU A 5 -58.38 58.37 39.55
C LEU A 5 -58.60 57.34 38.43
N ARG A 6 -57.59 57.14 37.57
CA ARG A 6 -57.26 55.83 36.97
C ARG A 6 -55.74 55.69 36.81
N PRO A 7 -55.10 54.63 37.35
CA PRO A 7 -53.72 54.25 37.03
C PRO A 7 -53.69 53.32 35.79
N TRP A 8 -52.67 52.46 35.68
CA TRP A 8 -52.47 51.33 34.74
C TRP A 8 -51.73 51.73 33.44
N SER A 9 -50.61 51.15 33.02
CA SER A 9 -49.69 50.13 33.54
C SER A 9 -48.40 50.23 32.70
N LEU A 10 -47.22 50.22 33.33
CA LEU A 10 -45.96 49.99 32.62
C LEU A 10 -45.82 48.48 32.38
N VAL A 11 -45.97 48.05 31.13
CA VAL A 11 -45.60 46.69 30.72
C VAL A 11 -44.11 46.70 30.36
N LEU A 12 -43.28 46.20 31.28
CA LEU A 12 -41.90 45.81 31.00
C LEU A 12 -41.93 44.50 30.22
N LEU A 13 -41.58 44.55 28.93
CA LEU A 13 -41.39 43.37 28.09
C LEU A 13 -39.97 42.81 28.34
N PRO A 14 -39.79 41.57 28.82
CA PRO A 14 -38.46 40.97 28.89
C PRO A 14 -38.09 40.50 27.48
N LEU A 15 -37.09 41.14 26.86
CA LEU A 15 -36.49 40.63 25.64
C LEU A 15 -35.61 39.42 25.99
N LEU A 16 -36.22 38.23 26.01
CA LEU A 16 -35.51 36.96 26.14
C LEU A 16 -34.66 36.73 24.88
N LEU A 17 -33.34 36.94 24.98
CA LEU A 17 -32.36 36.42 24.03
C LEU A 17 -32.36 34.88 24.15
N ALA A 18 -33.17 34.20 23.35
CA ALA A 18 -33.04 32.77 23.14
C ALA A 18 -31.75 32.51 22.32
N ALA A 19 -30.63 32.30 22.99
CA ALA A 19 -29.48 31.68 22.33
C ALA A 19 -29.89 30.28 21.85
N PRO A 20 -29.51 29.85 20.63
CA PRO A 20 -29.94 28.56 20.12
C PRO A 20 -29.33 27.46 21.00
N VAL A 21 -30.17 26.56 21.52
CA VAL A 21 -29.79 25.35 22.27
C VAL A 21 -29.19 24.27 21.33
N ALA A 22 -28.43 24.68 20.32
CA ALA A 22 -27.63 23.79 19.47
C ALA A 22 -26.18 23.62 19.99
N SER A 23 -25.94 23.94 21.28
CA SER A 23 -24.65 24.51 21.71
C SER A 23 -23.71 23.59 22.49
N ALA A 24 -23.94 22.28 22.59
CA ALA A 24 -22.94 21.39 23.20
C ALA A 24 -22.91 20.01 22.54
N GLU A 25 -24.08 19.43 22.29
CA GLU A 25 -24.15 18.12 21.60
C GLU A 25 -23.72 18.21 20.13
N GLU A 26 -24.09 19.28 19.43
CA GLU A 26 -23.64 19.50 18.06
C GLU A 26 -22.14 19.79 18.00
N GLU A 27 -21.62 20.51 19.01
CA GLU A 27 -20.20 20.82 19.14
C GLU A 27 -19.39 19.56 19.47
N ALA A 28 -19.88 18.72 20.38
CA ALA A 28 -19.30 17.40 20.68
C ALA A 28 -19.35 16.46 19.48
N ARG A 29 -20.45 16.44 18.70
CA ARG A 29 -20.54 15.68 17.43
C ARG A 29 -19.55 16.21 16.39
N ARG A 30 -19.37 17.52 16.26
CA ARG A 30 -18.37 18.14 15.36
C ARG A 30 -16.95 17.82 15.80
N GLN A 31 -16.64 17.91 17.09
CA GLN A 31 -15.33 17.56 17.66
C GLN A 31 -15.02 16.07 17.48
N ALA A 32 -15.98 15.19 17.76
CA ALA A 32 -15.85 13.74 17.53
C ALA A 32 -15.65 13.42 16.04
N ALA A 33 -16.41 14.07 15.14
CA ALA A 33 -16.23 13.92 13.70
C ALA A 33 -14.84 14.40 13.26
N GLN A 34 -14.33 15.50 13.84
CA GLN A 34 -12.99 16.01 13.55
C GLN A 34 -11.87 15.11 14.08
N ALA A 35 -12.08 14.44 15.23
CA ALA A 35 -11.15 13.45 15.78
C ALA A 35 -11.03 12.17 14.92
N VAL A 36 -12.10 11.78 14.22
CA VAL A 36 -12.11 10.61 13.31
C VAL A 36 -11.60 10.96 11.91
N ARG A 37 -11.53 12.24 11.53
CA ARG A 37 -11.01 12.65 10.21
C ARG A 37 -9.52 12.32 10.09
N PRO A 38 -9.11 11.56 9.05
CA PRO A 38 -7.70 11.29 8.84
C PRO A 38 -6.95 12.60 8.59
N SER A 39 -5.83 12.76 9.29
CA SER A 39 -4.93 13.90 9.14
C SER A 39 -4.55 14.10 7.67
N LYS A 40 -4.24 15.34 7.28
CA LYS A 40 -3.76 15.66 5.93
C LYS A 40 -2.61 14.74 5.52
N ARG A 41 -1.67 14.48 6.45
CA ARG A 41 -0.57 13.53 6.26
C ARG A 41 -1.05 12.10 5.99
N SER A 42 -1.98 11.58 6.80
CA SER A 42 -2.56 10.23 6.61
C SER A 42 -3.29 10.12 5.26
N ARG A 43 -3.98 11.18 4.84
CA ARG A 43 -4.70 11.23 3.57
C ARG A 43 -3.75 11.26 2.37
N LEU A 44 -2.71 12.10 2.43
CA LEU A 44 -1.67 12.19 1.41
C LEU A 44 -0.91 10.88 1.24
N LEU A 45 -0.66 10.16 2.35
CA LEU A 45 -0.06 8.83 2.31
C LEU A 45 -0.99 7.75 1.77
N LYS A 46 -2.30 7.98 1.64
CA LYS A 46 -3.25 7.04 1.02
C LYS A 46 -3.55 7.38 -0.44
N THR A 47 -3.07 8.52 -0.93
CA THR A 47 -3.21 8.93 -2.32
C THR A 47 -2.38 8.01 -3.22
N LEU A 48 -2.98 7.56 -4.32
CA LEU A 48 -2.26 6.87 -5.39
C LEU A 48 -1.67 7.90 -6.35
N VAL A 49 -0.42 7.71 -6.77
CA VAL A 49 0.27 8.58 -7.72
C VAL A 49 0.99 7.71 -8.77
N PRO A 50 1.20 8.22 -9.99
CA PRO A 50 1.92 7.47 -11.01
C PRO A 50 3.38 7.21 -10.60
N ILE A 51 3.93 6.12 -11.11
CA ILE A 51 5.36 5.77 -11.10
C ILE A 51 5.88 5.72 -12.55
N PRO A 52 7.20 5.63 -12.79
CA PRO A 52 7.73 5.40 -14.13
C PRO A 52 7.04 4.20 -14.81
N GLY A 53 6.64 4.36 -16.07
CA GLY A 53 5.85 3.37 -16.80
C GLY A 53 4.33 3.49 -16.65
N GLY A 54 3.82 4.42 -15.83
CA GLY A 54 2.39 4.80 -15.80
C GLY A 54 1.51 4.02 -14.81
N GLU A 55 2.03 2.94 -14.23
CA GLU A 55 1.41 2.26 -13.08
C GLU A 55 1.27 3.22 -11.89
N ARG A 56 0.44 2.86 -10.91
CA ARG A 56 0.18 3.72 -9.74
C ARG A 56 0.50 3.02 -8.44
N LEU A 57 1.15 3.70 -7.51
CA LEU A 57 1.38 3.23 -6.15
C LEU A 57 0.89 4.25 -5.14
N ARG A 58 0.75 3.80 -3.89
CA ARG A 58 0.56 4.68 -2.74
C ARG A 58 1.71 5.68 -2.67
N LYS A 59 1.43 6.95 -2.36
CA LYS A 59 2.38 8.06 -2.54
C LYS A 59 3.79 7.81 -1.97
N ASP A 60 3.88 7.25 -0.77
CA ASP A 60 5.17 6.89 -0.15
C ASP A 60 5.91 5.78 -0.91
N ALA A 61 5.19 4.71 -1.29
CA ALA A 61 5.74 3.63 -2.11
C ALA A 61 6.15 4.12 -3.51
N ALA A 62 5.38 5.02 -4.11
CA ALA A 62 5.68 5.61 -5.41
C ALA A 62 6.97 6.45 -5.38
N LEU A 63 7.13 7.30 -4.37
CA LEU A 63 8.36 8.09 -4.19
C LEU A 63 9.57 7.21 -3.95
N ALA A 64 9.40 6.12 -3.20
CA ALA A 64 10.46 5.14 -2.99
C ALA A 64 10.79 4.37 -4.29
N PHE A 65 9.78 3.99 -5.07
CA PHE A 65 9.98 3.31 -6.35
C PHE A 65 10.67 4.22 -7.36
N GLN A 66 10.31 5.51 -7.43
CA GLN A 66 10.97 6.48 -8.30
C GLN A 66 12.48 6.52 -8.00
N LYS A 67 12.87 6.69 -6.73
CA LYS A 67 14.28 6.69 -6.33
C LYS A 67 15.00 5.38 -6.70
N MET A 68 14.32 4.25 -6.50
CA MET A 68 14.85 2.93 -6.86
C MET A 68 15.04 2.79 -8.37
N HIS A 69 14.09 3.27 -9.15
CA HIS A 69 14.13 3.27 -10.61
C HIS A 69 15.22 4.20 -11.15
N ASP A 70 15.37 5.39 -10.58
CA ASP A 70 16.39 6.36 -10.99
C ASP A 70 17.81 5.81 -10.76
N GLU A 71 18.06 5.19 -9.60
CA GLU A 71 19.37 4.59 -9.30
C GLU A 71 19.66 3.39 -10.20
N ALA A 72 18.68 2.49 -10.41
CA ALA A 72 18.83 1.37 -11.34
C ALA A 72 19.11 1.87 -12.77
N SER A 73 18.40 2.91 -13.22
CA SER A 73 18.55 3.45 -14.57
C SER A 73 19.91 4.11 -14.77
N ALA A 74 20.50 4.71 -13.74
CA ALA A 74 21.87 5.21 -13.78
C ALA A 74 22.91 4.10 -13.99
N GLU A 75 22.59 2.86 -13.63
CA GLU A 75 23.38 1.65 -13.89
C GLU A 75 22.97 0.91 -15.18
N GLY A 76 22.11 1.52 -16.02
CA GLY A 76 21.62 0.90 -17.25
C GLY A 76 20.52 -0.17 -17.04
N ILE A 77 19.95 -0.27 -15.84
CA ILE A 77 18.90 -1.23 -15.49
C ILE A 77 17.54 -0.50 -15.44
N TRP A 78 16.69 -0.76 -16.44
CA TRP A 78 15.35 -0.18 -16.46
C TRP A 78 14.33 -1.04 -15.69
N LEU A 79 13.75 -0.49 -14.62
CA LEU A 79 12.73 -1.18 -13.83
C LEU A 79 11.32 -0.95 -14.40
N TRP A 80 10.86 -1.84 -15.28
CA TRP A 80 9.53 -1.76 -15.88
C TRP A 80 8.44 -2.31 -14.96
N ALA A 81 7.57 -1.45 -14.44
CA ALA A 81 6.40 -1.88 -13.66
C ALA A 81 5.30 -2.43 -14.59
N VAL A 82 4.99 -3.72 -14.44
CA VAL A 82 3.92 -4.41 -15.18
C VAL A 82 2.57 -4.29 -14.48
N SER A 83 2.58 -4.19 -13.15
CA SER A 83 1.36 -3.99 -12.36
C SER A 83 1.66 -3.30 -11.04
N GLY A 84 1.03 -2.17 -10.78
CA GLY A 84 1.02 -1.45 -9.51
C GLY A 84 -0.28 -1.69 -8.75
N HIS A 85 -1.02 -0.62 -8.45
CA HIS A 85 -2.27 -0.70 -7.71
C HIS A 85 -3.37 -1.43 -8.48
N ARG A 86 -4.08 -2.32 -7.78
CA ARG A 86 -5.30 -2.97 -8.29
C ARG A 86 -6.49 -2.56 -7.45
N SER A 87 -7.58 -2.18 -8.09
CA SER A 87 -8.88 -2.01 -7.44
C SER A 87 -9.39 -3.33 -6.84
N ARG A 88 -10.38 -3.23 -5.95
CA ARG A 88 -11.07 -4.42 -5.41
C ARG A 88 -11.78 -5.22 -6.49
N ALA A 89 -12.27 -4.58 -7.55
CA ALA A 89 -12.96 -5.25 -8.64
C ALA A 89 -11.99 -6.10 -9.48
N GLU A 90 -10.84 -5.54 -9.84
CA GLU A 90 -9.77 -6.25 -10.54
C GLU A 90 -9.26 -7.42 -9.69
N GLN A 91 -9.00 -7.22 -8.39
CA GLN A 91 -8.56 -8.31 -7.53
C GLN A 91 -9.63 -9.41 -7.40
N ARG A 92 -10.93 -9.08 -7.38
CA ARG A 92 -12.02 -10.07 -7.42
C ARG A 92 -11.99 -10.87 -8.71
N TYR A 93 -11.76 -10.23 -9.85
CA TYR A 93 -11.65 -10.90 -11.14
C TYR A 93 -10.49 -11.90 -11.16
N LEU A 94 -9.28 -11.45 -10.81
CA LEU A 94 -8.09 -12.31 -10.74
C LEU A 94 -8.27 -13.47 -9.76
N TYR A 95 -8.87 -13.22 -8.59
CA TYR A 95 -9.15 -14.26 -7.61
C TYR A 95 -10.12 -15.33 -8.14
N ARG A 96 -11.14 -14.93 -8.93
CA ARG A 96 -12.05 -15.89 -9.57
C ARG A 96 -11.34 -16.74 -10.61
N LEU A 97 -10.46 -16.15 -11.44
CA LEU A 97 -9.66 -16.91 -12.41
C LEU A 97 -8.77 -17.93 -11.71
N TYR A 98 -8.04 -17.50 -10.67
CA TYR A 98 -7.23 -18.39 -9.84
C TYR A 98 -8.03 -19.56 -9.28
N ARG A 99 -9.22 -19.30 -8.72
CA ARG A 99 -10.09 -20.34 -8.15
C ARG A 99 -10.60 -21.36 -9.18
N LYS A 100 -10.61 -21.00 -10.46
CA LYS A 100 -10.98 -21.87 -11.58
C LYS A 100 -9.77 -22.54 -12.24
N GLY A 101 -8.55 -22.30 -11.77
CA GLY A 101 -7.32 -22.77 -12.41
C GLY A 101 -6.97 -22.04 -13.72
N LEU A 102 -7.62 -20.90 -14.01
CA LEU A 102 -7.48 -20.15 -15.25
C LEU A 102 -6.53 -18.94 -15.13
N GLY A 103 -5.82 -18.82 -14.01
CA GLY A 103 -4.94 -17.69 -13.76
C GLY A 103 -3.94 -17.96 -12.63
N PRO A 104 -2.94 -17.08 -12.49
CA PRO A 104 -1.92 -17.21 -11.47
C PRO A 104 -2.53 -17.09 -10.07
N ARG A 105 -1.74 -17.48 -9.04
CA ARG A 105 -2.15 -17.37 -7.65
C ARG A 105 -2.54 -15.93 -7.34
N ALA A 106 -3.73 -15.75 -6.77
CA ALA A 106 -4.24 -14.43 -6.42
C ALA A 106 -4.72 -14.41 -4.97
N ALA A 107 -4.40 -13.33 -4.25
CA ALA A 107 -4.91 -13.12 -2.89
C ALA A 107 -6.42 -12.88 -2.89
N ARG A 108 -7.08 -13.25 -1.78
CA ARG A 108 -8.49 -12.93 -1.54
C ARG A 108 -8.71 -11.42 -1.64
N PRO A 109 -9.80 -10.94 -2.27
CA PRO A 109 -10.10 -9.52 -2.38
C PRO A 109 -10.17 -8.83 -1.00
N GLY A 110 -9.43 -7.73 -0.87
CA GLY A 110 -9.20 -7.02 0.39
C GLY A 110 -7.91 -7.42 1.11
N ARG A 111 -7.19 -8.44 0.64
CA ARG A 111 -5.94 -8.92 1.25
C ARG A 111 -4.70 -8.75 0.36
N SER A 112 -4.87 -8.25 -0.86
CA SER A 112 -3.76 -8.04 -1.79
C SER A 112 -2.99 -6.76 -1.50
N ASN A 113 -1.67 -6.81 -1.62
CA ASN A 113 -0.80 -5.65 -1.40
C ASN A 113 -0.84 -4.66 -2.56
N HIS A 114 -1.18 -5.13 -3.76
CA HIS A 114 -1.53 -4.27 -4.88
C HIS A 114 -2.75 -3.41 -4.56
N GLN A 115 -3.75 -3.92 -3.85
CA GLN A 115 -4.90 -3.10 -3.43
C GLN A 115 -4.54 -2.03 -2.40
N ARG A 116 -3.46 -2.22 -1.66
CA ARG A 116 -2.94 -1.22 -0.72
C ARG A 116 -2.07 -0.16 -1.42
N GLY A 117 -1.77 -0.35 -2.71
CA GLY A 117 -0.81 0.46 -3.46
C GLY A 117 0.62 0.29 -2.96
N THR A 118 0.95 -0.81 -2.28
CA THR A 118 2.27 -1.05 -1.67
C THR A 118 2.99 -2.25 -2.28
N ALA A 119 2.51 -2.77 -3.41
CA ALA A 119 3.19 -3.81 -4.17
C ALA A 119 3.27 -3.43 -5.63
N VAL A 120 4.35 -3.84 -6.26
CA VAL A 120 4.63 -3.65 -7.68
C VAL A 120 5.15 -4.97 -8.24
N ASP A 121 4.62 -5.35 -9.39
CA ASP A 121 5.17 -6.43 -10.21
C ASP A 121 6.10 -5.80 -11.24
N VAL A 122 7.39 -6.14 -11.20
CA VAL A 122 8.41 -5.64 -12.13
C VAL A 122 8.72 -6.71 -13.18
N SER A 123 8.87 -6.30 -14.44
CA SER A 123 9.34 -7.21 -15.48
C SER A 123 10.79 -7.57 -15.22
N VAL A 124 11.01 -8.77 -14.69
CA VAL A 124 12.35 -9.23 -14.32
C VAL A 124 12.97 -10.18 -15.34
N GLY A 125 12.24 -10.75 -16.29
CA GLY A 125 12.82 -11.69 -17.28
C GLY A 125 13.39 -13.01 -16.72
N GLY A 126 13.33 -13.23 -15.39
CA GLY A 126 13.84 -14.43 -14.72
C GLY A 126 14.76 -14.11 -13.54
N VAL A 127 15.11 -15.11 -12.72
CA VAL A 127 15.98 -14.92 -11.53
C VAL A 127 17.45 -14.73 -11.88
N SER A 128 17.87 -15.14 -13.08
CA SER A 128 19.25 -14.98 -13.56
C SER A 128 19.45 -13.69 -14.36
N SER A 129 18.43 -12.83 -14.46
CA SER A 129 18.52 -11.61 -15.25
C SER A 129 19.26 -10.49 -14.52
N PRO A 130 19.82 -9.52 -15.26
CA PRO A 130 20.38 -8.30 -14.67
C PRO A 130 19.37 -7.52 -13.82
N VAL A 131 18.12 -7.41 -14.26
CA VAL A 131 17.06 -6.69 -13.55
C VAL A 131 16.76 -7.34 -12.19
N TYR A 132 16.61 -8.67 -12.16
CA TYR A 132 16.39 -9.38 -10.90
C TYR A 132 17.60 -9.28 -9.99
N GLY A 133 18.81 -9.45 -10.54
CA GLY A 133 20.06 -9.32 -9.79
C GLY A 133 20.16 -7.96 -9.09
N TRP A 134 19.89 -6.88 -9.82
CA TRP A 134 19.92 -5.52 -9.27
C TRP A 134 18.86 -5.31 -8.18
N LEU A 135 17.61 -5.71 -8.42
CA LEU A 135 16.55 -5.62 -7.41
C LEU A 135 16.88 -6.44 -6.15
N SER A 136 17.40 -7.65 -6.35
CA SER A 136 17.85 -8.52 -5.27
C SER A 136 18.97 -7.88 -4.47
N ALA A 137 19.89 -7.14 -5.06
CA ALA A 137 20.95 -6.46 -4.31
C ALA A 137 20.46 -5.17 -3.62
N ASN A 138 19.55 -4.42 -4.25
CA ASN A 138 19.33 -3.02 -3.91
C ASN A 138 17.95 -2.67 -3.34
N ALA A 139 16.90 -3.44 -3.62
CA ALA A 139 15.51 -3.03 -3.36
C ALA A 139 15.23 -2.64 -1.89
N CYS A 140 15.88 -3.31 -0.91
CA CYS A 140 15.69 -3.02 0.51
C CYS A 140 16.13 -1.61 0.88
N ARG A 141 17.10 -1.04 0.16
CA ARG A 141 17.61 0.31 0.42
C ARG A 141 16.49 1.35 0.31
N PHE A 142 15.51 1.05 -0.55
CA PHE A 142 14.32 1.84 -0.81
C PHE A 142 13.09 1.34 -0.05
N GLY A 143 13.25 0.37 0.84
CA GLY A 143 12.16 -0.23 1.61
C GLY A 143 11.34 -1.28 0.86
N PHE A 144 11.76 -1.70 -0.34
CA PHE A 144 11.13 -2.79 -1.08
C PHE A 144 11.75 -4.15 -0.74
N ARG A 145 10.93 -5.19 -0.66
CA ARG A 145 11.38 -6.57 -0.41
C ARG A 145 10.55 -7.56 -1.22
N ARG A 146 11.20 -8.62 -1.69
CA ARG A 146 10.50 -9.76 -2.30
C ARG A 146 9.96 -10.70 -1.23
N THR A 147 8.64 -10.75 -1.11
CA THR A 147 7.91 -11.47 -0.05
C THR A 147 7.23 -12.76 -0.53
N VAL A 148 7.17 -12.98 -1.84
CA VAL A 148 6.52 -14.16 -2.44
C VAL A 148 7.56 -14.96 -3.22
N ARG A 149 8.00 -16.09 -2.64
CA ARG A 149 9.12 -16.89 -3.17
C ARG A 149 8.93 -17.34 -4.61
N SER A 150 7.71 -17.71 -5.00
CA SER A 150 7.37 -18.17 -6.35
C SER A 150 7.23 -17.05 -7.38
N GLU A 151 7.28 -15.79 -6.96
CA GLU A 151 6.99 -14.62 -7.81
C GLU A 151 8.23 -13.70 -7.81
N PRO A 152 9.24 -13.97 -8.65
CA PRO A 152 10.45 -13.15 -8.73
C PRO A 152 10.18 -11.69 -9.14
N TRP A 153 9.04 -11.44 -9.79
CA TRP A 153 8.57 -10.11 -10.17
C TRP A 153 7.92 -9.33 -9.03
N HIS A 154 7.47 -9.97 -7.93
CA HIS A 154 6.62 -9.32 -6.93
C HIS A 154 7.41 -8.66 -5.79
N TRP A 155 7.38 -7.33 -5.73
CA TRP A 155 8.11 -6.54 -4.73
C TRP A 155 7.17 -5.68 -3.89
N GLU A 156 7.37 -5.70 -2.58
CA GLU A 156 6.50 -5.00 -1.64
C GLU A 156 7.22 -3.90 -0.87
N TYR A 157 6.63 -2.70 -0.84
CA TYR A 157 7.08 -1.59 -0.02
C TYR A 157 6.69 -1.78 1.45
N ARG A 158 7.68 -2.03 2.29
CA ARG A 158 7.55 -2.32 3.73
C ARG A 158 8.65 -1.63 4.54
N PRO A 159 8.73 -0.30 4.56
CA PRO A 159 9.88 0.44 5.12
C PRO A 159 10.16 0.13 6.60
N ARG A 160 9.15 -0.25 7.40
CA ARG A 160 9.34 -0.66 8.79
C ARG A 160 9.85 -2.09 8.96
N GLY A 161 9.54 -2.98 8.02
CA GLY A 161 9.90 -4.41 8.05
C GLY A 161 11.04 -4.77 7.11
N THR A 162 11.56 -3.80 6.36
CA THR A 162 12.66 -3.96 5.41
C THR A 162 13.86 -3.17 5.95
N PRO A 163 14.69 -3.78 6.81
CA PRO A 163 15.95 -3.15 7.19
C PRO A 163 16.86 -3.02 5.99
N GLN A 164 17.80 -2.07 6.07
CA GLN A 164 18.88 -1.94 5.10
C GLN A 164 19.64 -3.27 5.00
N PRO A 165 20.01 -3.71 3.78
CA PRO A 165 20.75 -4.94 3.61
C PRO A 165 22.17 -4.75 4.15
N LYS A 166 22.74 -5.79 4.78
CA LYS A 166 24.18 -5.82 5.03
C LYS A 166 24.92 -5.95 3.69
N PRO A 167 26.21 -5.55 3.60
CA PRO A 167 27.02 -5.82 2.41
C PRO A 167 26.91 -7.28 1.98
N GLY A 168 26.60 -7.53 0.70
CA GLY A 168 26.43 -8.87 0.13
C GLY A 168 25.09 -9.58 0.46
N GLN A 169 24.19 -8.95 1.22
CA GLN A 169 22.90 -9.57 1.55
C GLN A 169 21.80 -9.21 0.54
N ALA A 170 21.16 -10.23 -0.01
CA ALA A 170 20.02 -10.06 -0.91
C ALA A 170 18.73 -9.59 -0.20
N CYS A 171 17.91 -8.87 -0.95
CA CYS A 171 16.62 -8.28 -0.63
C CYS A 171 15.43 -9.19 -0.90
N VAL A 172 15.70 -10.48 -0.75
CA VAL A 172 14.72 -11.56 -0.73
C VAL A 172 14.44 -11.95 0.72
N ASP A 173 13.33 -12.62 0.98
CA ASP A 173 13.07 -13.18 2.30
C ASP A 173 14.21 -14.11 2.76
N ARG A 174 14.42 -14.19 4.09
CA ARG A 174 15.46 -15.03 4.72
C ARG A 174 15.24 -16.51 4.40
N TYR A 175 15.83 -17.01 3.31
CA TYR A 175 16.02 -18.44 3.10
C TYR A 175 17.36 -18.70 2.42
N VAL A 176 18.29 -19.29 3.18
CA VAL A 176 19.43 -20.03 2.67
C VAL A 176 18.91 -21.45 2.40
N PRO A 177 18.88 -21.95 1.15
CA PRO A 177 18.57 -23.37 0.93
C PRO A 177 19.61 -24.23 1.66
N PRO A 178 19.24 -25.39 2.25
CA PRO A 178 20.25 -26.37 2.62
C PRO A 178 21.09 -26.69 1.38
N PRO A 179 22.39 -26.99 1.51
CA PRO A 179 23.18 -27.45 0.37
C PRO A 179 22.40 -28.57 -0.33
N LEU A 180 22.40 -28.53 -1.67
CA LEU A 180 21.76 -29.58 -2.46
C LEU A 180 22.24 -30.94 -1.93
N PRO A 181 21.35 -31.94 -1.75
CA PRO A 181 21.82 -33.30 -1.53
C PRO A 181 22.78 -33.65 -2.67
N PRO A 182 23.83 -34.46 -2.41
CA PRO A 182 24.71 -34.91 -3.49
C PRO A 182 23.84 -35.48 -4.61
N ALA A 183 24.21 -35.20 -5.85
CA ALA A 183 23.51 -35.73 -7.01
C ALA A 183 23.30 -37.23 -6.81
N SER A 184 22.05 -37.69 -6.95
CA SER A 184 21.75 -39.12 -6.95
C SER A 184 22.68 -39.78 -7.97
N PRO A 185 23.30 -40.92 -7.64
CA PRO A 185 24.14 -41.62 -8.60
C PRO A 185 23.32 -41.85 -9.87
N GLU A 186 23.89 -41.46 -11.00
CA GLU A 186 23.36 -41.69 -12.32
C GLU A 186 22.99 -43.16 -12.44
N VAL A 187 21.71 -43.46 -12.67
CA VAL A 187 21.24 -44.82 -12.88
C VAL A 187 21.89 -45.28 -14.18
N ALA A 188 22.93 -46.11 -14.05
CA ALA A 188 23.56 -46.76 -15.18
C ALA A 188 22.48 -47.54 -15.94
N THR A 189 22.15 -47.09 -17.14
CA THR A 189 21.36 -47.86 -18.09
C THR A 189 22.15 -49.12 -18.45
N PRO A 190 21.60 -50.33 -18.29
CA PRO A 190 22.29 -51.53 -18.73
C PRO A 190 22.37 -51.55 -20.26
N SER A 191 23.58 -51.80 -20.79
CA SER A 191 23.81 -52.00 -22.22
C SER A 191 23.00 -53.18 -22.75
N PRO A 192 22.42 -53.08 -23.97
CA PRO A 192 21.77 -54.21 -24.61
C PRO A 192 22.81 -55.28 -24.99
N SER A 193 22.44 -56.55 -24.78
CA SER A 193 23.20 -57.74 -25.21
C SER A 193 23.01 -58.03 -26.69
#